data_AF-A0A7C4MQL5-F1
#
_entry.id   AF-A0A7C4MQL5-F1
#
_cell.length_a   1.000
_cell.length_b   1.000
_cell.length_c   1.000
_cell.angle_alpha   90.00
_cell.angle_beta   90.00
_cell.angle_gamma   90.00
#
_symmetry.space_group_name_H-M   'P 1'
#
loop_
_entity.id
_entity.type
_entity.pdbx_description
1 polymer ?
#
loop_
_entity_poly.entity_id
_entity_poly.type
_entity_poly.pdbx_seq_one_letter_code
_entity_poly.pdbx_strand_id
1 'polypeptide(L)' 'MKAAVLKEKKTKISPELLNEYEDECLNAIRLIEGLKLQTLTAEQAEDMLGELSASITHLRIHSEQLEKLIEGQL' A
#
# COMPACT_ATOMS: atom_id res chain seq x y z
N MET A 1 -9.49 18.96 -42.04
CA MET A 1 -10.10 18.16 -40.95
C MET A 1 -9.16 18.18 -39.75
N LYS A 2 -9.67 18.45 -38.55
CA LYS A 2 -8.87 18.76 -37.34
C LYS A 2 -8.08 17.53 -36.87
N ALA A 3 -6.77 17.69 -36.67
CA ALA A 3 -5.95 16.74 -35.94
C ALA A 3 -6.47 16.65 -34.50
N ALA A 4 -6.93 15.47 -34.08
CA ALA A 4 -7.25 15.20 -32.70
C ALA A 4 -5.94 15.15 -31.93
N VAL A 5 -5.61 16.26 -31.24
CA VAL A 5 -4.55 16.28 -30.23
C VAL A 5 -5.02 15.38 -29.11
N LEU A 6 -4.49 14.16 -29.06
CA LEU A 6 -4.58 13.28 -27.90
C LEU A 6 -3.92 14.03 -26.74
N LYS A 7 -4.74 14.66 -25.89
CA LYS A 7 -4.26 15.21 -24.62
C LYS A 7 -3.81 14.03 -23.77
N GLU A 8 -2.50 13.87 -23.59
CA GLU A 8 -1.96 13.02 -22.54
C GLU A 8 -2.62 13.44 -21.22
N LYS A 9 -3.50 12.59 -20.69
CA LYS A 9 -3.94 12.71 -19.30
C LYS A 9 -2.69 12.49 -18.46
N LYS A 10 -2.04 13.57 -18.02
CA LYS A 10 -0.98 13.49 -17.02
C LYS A 10 -1.62 12.94 -15.75
N THR A 11 -1.52 11.64 -15.52
CA THR A 11 -1.88 11.09 -14.22
C THR A 11 -0.91 11.66 -13.21
N LYS A 12 -1.42 12.48 -12.29
CA LYS A 12 -0.66 12.96 -11.16
C LYS A 12 -0.85 11.95 -10.04
N ILE A 13 0.21 11.20 -9.71
CA ILE A 13 0.22 10.36 -8.52
C ILE A 13 0.07 11.28 -7.30
N SER A 14 -0.87 10.96 -6.42
CA SER A 14 -1.06 11.69 -5.15
C SER A 14 0.12 11.37 -4.22
N PRO A 15 0.87 12.39 -3.77
CA PRO A 15 1.91 12.20 -2.76
C PRO A 15 1.36 11.59 -1.47
N GLU A 16 0.12 11.89 -1.12
CA GLU A 16 -0.56 11.35 0.07
C GLU A 16 -0.73 9.84 -0.05
N LEU A 17 -1.23 9.34 -1.19
CA LEU A 17 -1.37 7.89 -1.43
C LEU A 17 -0.02 7.16 -1.46
N LEU A 18 1.04 7.80 -1.95
CA LEU A 18 2.40 7.24 -1.90
C LEU A 18 2.93 7.16 -0.46
N ASN A 19 2.67 8.18 0.36
CA ASN A 19 3.06 8.17 1.76
C ASN A 19 2.29 7.09 2.53
N GLU A 20 0.98 6.97 2.32
CA GLU A 20 0.16 5.90 2.92
C GLU A 20 0.66 4.51 2.53
N TYR A 21 1.04 4.33 1.25
CA TYR A 21 1.62 3.08 0.77
C TYR A 21 2.98 2.76 1.41
N GLU A 22 3.84 3.77 1.56
CA GLU A 22 5.13 3.64 2.24
C GLU A 22 4.96 3.29 3.73
N ASP A 23 4.06 3.98 4.42
CA ASP A 23 3.77 3.76 5.84
C ASP A 23 3.32 2.32 6.09
N GLU A 24 2.43 1.79 5.25
CA GLU A 24 1.98 0.39 5.35
C GLU A 24 3.09 -0.61 5.02
N CYS A 25 3.99 -0.29 4.06
CA CYS A 25 5.15 -1.14 3.78
C CYS A 25 6.08 -1.23 5.00
N LEU A 26 6.37 -0.08 5.62
CA LEU A 26 7.23 -0.01 6.80
C LEU A 26 6.58 -0.71 8.00
N ASN A 27 5.27 -0.57 8.18
CA ASN A 27 4.53 -1.24 9.24
C ASN A 27 4.56 -2.76 9.06
N ALA A 28 4.32 -3.28 7.86
CA ALA A 28 4.40 -4.70 7.56
C ALA A 28 5.80 -5.27 7.85
N ILE A 29 6.87 -4.56 7.45
CA ILE A 29 8.26 -4.96 7.76
C ILE A 29 8.48 -5.00 9.28
N ARG A 30 8.04 -3.97 10.01
CA ARG A 30 8.17 -3.90 11.47
C ARG A 30 7.50 -5.10 12.16
N LEU A 31 6.30 -5.45 11.72
CA LEU A 31 5.53 -6.58 12.27
C LEU A 31 6.20 -7.92 11.95
N ILE A 32 6.70 -8.11 10.73
CA ILE A 32 7.45 -9.32 10.35
C ILE A 32 8.72 -9.47 11.18
N GLU A 33 9.48 -8.40 11.39
CA GLU A 33 10.68 -8.46 12.23
C GLU A 33 10.33 -8.74 13.69
N GLY A 34 9.24 -8.15 14.21
CA GLY A 34 8.78 -8.45 15.56
C GLY A 34 8.36 -9.92 15.73
N LEU A 35 7.69 -10.51 14.75
CA LEU A 35 7.24 -11.92 14.78
C LEU A 35 8.41 -12.92 14.81
N LYS A 36 9.61 -12.50 14.43
CA LYS A 36 10.83 -13.33 14.51
C LYS A 36 11.43 -13.37 15.92
N LEU A 37 10.94 -12.54 16.86
CA LEU A 37 11.43 -12.53 18.24
C LEU A 37 11.01 -13.81 18.96
N GLN A 38 11.97 -14.54 19.51
CA GLN A 38 11.74 -15.81 20.22
C GLN A 38 11.00 -15.65 21.58
N THR A 39 10.70 -14.42 21.99
CA THR A 39 10.18 -14.08 23.32
C THR A 39 8.72 -13.61 23.31
N LEU A 40 8.02 -13.67 22.17
CA LEU A 40 6.61 -13.29 22.10
C LEU A 40 5.72 -14.27 22.86
N THR A 41 4.77 -13.74 23.62
CA THR A 41 3.65 -14.56 24.11
C THR A 41 2.72 -14.92 22.94
N ALA A 42 1.89 -15.95 23.11
CA ALA A 42 0.91 -16.34 22.10
C ALA A 42 -0.06 -15.20 21.76
N GLU A 43 -0.51 -14.45 22.77
CA GLU A 43 -1.40 -13.28 22.61
C GLU A 43 -0.72 -12.16 21.81
N GLN A 44 0.54 -11.83 22.13
CA GLN A 44 1.30 -10.82 21.37
C GLN A 44 1.52 -11.25 19.91
N ALA A 45 1.80 -12.53 19.68
CA ALA A 45 1.94 -13.06 18.33
C ALA A 45 0.61 -13.00 17.55
N GLU A 46 -0.52 -13.31 18.20
CA GLU A 46 -1.85 -13.22 17.60
C GLU A 46 -2.22 -11.78 17.22
N ASP A 47 -2.02 -10.83 18.14
CA ASP A 47 -2.26 -9.40 17.90
C ASP A 47 -1.41 -8.90 16.72
N MET A 48 -0.12 -9.22 16.71
CA MET A 48 0.79 -8.85 15.63
C MET A 48 0.41 -9.45 14.28
N LEU A 49 -0.06 -10.70 14.25
CA LEU A 49 -0.56 -11.34 13.03
C LEU A 49 -1.86 -10.67 12.55
N GLY A 50 -2.73 -10.25 13.48
CA GLY A 50 -3.92 -9.47 13.18
C GLY A 50 -3.58 -8.12 12.53
N GLU A 51 -2.65 -7.38 13.13
CA GLU A 51 -2.15 -6.10 12.59
C GLU A 51 -1.49 -6.30 11.22
N LEU A 52 -0.70 -7.36 11.04
CA LEU A 52 -0.03 -7.65 9.77
C LEU A 52 -1.05 -7.95 8.66
N SER A 53 -2.11 -8.69 8.99
CA SER A 53 -3.21 -8.98 8.06
C SER A 53 -3.92 -7.70 7.60
N ALA A 54 -4.16 -6.77 8.53
CA ALA A 54 -4.73 -5.46 8.21
C ALA A 54 -3.81 -4.64 7.30
N SER A 55 -2.51 -4.57 7.63
CA SER A 55 -1.52 -3.83 6.84
C SER A 55 -1.37 -4.39 5.41
N ILE A 56 -1.35 -5.71 5.25
CA ILE A 56 -1.36 -6.36 3.91
C ILE A 56 -2.62 -6.01 3.13
N THR A 57 -3.78 -5.92 3.81
CA THR A 57 -5.05 -5.53 3.16
C THR A 57 -4.98 -4.09 2.67
N HIS A 58 -4.46 -3.15 3.46
CA HIS A 58 -4.26 -1.76 3.05
C HIS A 58 -3.26 -1.65 1.89
N LEU A 59 -2.12 -2.36 1.96
CA LEU A 59 -1.15 -2.42 0.86
C LEU A 59 -1.78 -2.85 -0.45
N ARG A 60 -2.65 -3.87 -0.43
CA ARG A 60 -3.37 -4.30 -1.63
C ARG A 60 -4.27 -3.18 -2.18
N ILE A 61 -5.06 -2.55 -1.33
CA ILE A 61 -5.97 -1.46 -1.74
C ILE A 61 -5.20 -0.29 -2.35
N HIS A 62 -4.13 0.16 -1.69
CA HIS A 62 -3.29 1.25 -2.16
C HIS A 62 -2.56 0.89 -3.46
N SER A 63 -2.09 -0.36 -3.61
CA SER A 63 -1.49 -0.85 -4.87
C SER A 63 -2.49 -0.77 -6.03
N GLU A 64 -3.72 -1.25 -5.81
CA GLU A 64 -4.79 -1.19 -6.82
C GLU A 64 -5.16 0.26 -7.18
N GLN A 65 -5.17 1.17 -6.21
CA GLN A 65 -5.41 2.60 -6.46
C GLN A 65 -4.27 3.23 -7.27
N LEU A 66 -3.01 2.94 -6.93
CA LEU A 66 -1.85 3.42 -7.67
C LEU A 66 -1.82 2.88 -9.10
N GLU A 67 -2.14 1.60 -9.30
CA GLU A 67 -2.25 0.98 -10.62
C GLU A 67 -3.32 1.67 -11.47
N LYS A 68 -4.54 1.86 -10.93
CA LYS A 68 -5.60 2.60 -11.63
C LYS A 68 -5.21 4.03 -11.97
N LEU A 69 -4.44 4.71 -11.11
CA LEU A 69 -3.88 6.02 -11.42
C LEU A 69 -2.94 5.90 -12.62
N ILE A 70 -1.94 5.03 -12.55
CA ILE A 70 -0.95 4.83 -13.62
C ILE A 70 -1.63 4.53 -14.97
N GLU A 71 -2.67 3.70 -14.97
CA GLU A 71 -3.45 3.34 -16.15
C GLU A 71 -4.43 4.43 -16.62
N GLY A 72 -4.59 5.51 -15.85
CA GLY A 72 -5.51 6.62 -16.16
C GLY A 72 -6.99 6.26 -15.99
N GLN A 73 -7.29 5.24 -15.19
CA GLN A 73 -8.62 4.68 -14.93
C GLN A 73 -9.30 5.24 -13.65
N LEU A 74 -8.63 6.18 -12.96
CA LEU A 74 -9.18 7.00 -11.87
C LEU A 74 -9.56 8.41 -12.33
#